data_AF-A0A6L8GGP5-F1
#
_entry.id   AF-A0A6L8GGP5-F1
#
_cell.length_a   1.000
_cell.length_b   1.000
_cell.length_c   1.000
_cell.angle_alpha   90.00
_cell.angle_beta   90.00
_cell.angle_gamma   90.00
#
_symmetry.space_group_name_H-M   'P 1'
#
loop_
_entity.id
_entity.type
_entity.pdbx_description
1 polymer ?
#
loop_
_entity_poly.entity_id
_entity_poly.type
_entity_poly.pdbx_seq_one_letter_code
_entity_poly.pdbx_strand_id
1 'polypeptide(L)'
;MAAEARAREREAVNPADILGDLDGLDALDAKIAEVTAREERRFVKLLHKLGHFGRQMKNEEFERIYREGSGTRTWRQNELSRLKARRTSQYAGRRARDAGRKALLGGFVVAQCRHKPEVHARLAPDIREWMLTHRDAGVGKKNVAALEGFLADPAHKALAAPASNSRKARKERTHRLILLGAWVLARRETLKELGDLVADELAGFLEQGERAERQKSLLKDVLGK
;
A
#
# COMPACT_ATOMS: atom_id res chain seq x y z
N MET A 1 -39.85 24.16 23.19
CA MET A 1 -39.22 23.40 24.29
C MET A 1 -38.68 22.02 23.85
N ALA A 2 -39.49 21.03 23.46
CA ALA A 2 -38.96 19.68 23.09
C ALA A 2 -38.27 19.60 21.70
N ALA A 3 -38.58 20.52 20.79
CA ALA A 3 -37.99 20.56 19.44
C ALA A 3 -36.60 21.23 19.41
N GLU A 4 -36.36 22.22 20.27
CA GLU A 4 -35.07 22.94 20.36
C GLU A 4 -34.01 22.13 21.10
N ALA A 5 -34.40 21.29 22.08
CA ALA A 5 -33.50 20.35 22.73
C ALA A 5 -32.93 19.30 21.75
N ARG A 6 -33.77 18.82 20.80
CA ARG A 6 -33.34 17.90 19.73
C ARG A 6 -32.55 18.58 18.60
N ALA A 7 -32.64 19.90 18.47
CA ALA A 7 -31.85 20.67 17.51
C ALA A 7 -30.44 20.95 18.06
N ARG A 8 -30.29 21.18 19.37
CA ARG A 8 -28.98 21.31 20.04
C ARG A 8 -28.23 19.98 20.18
N GLU A 9 -28.92 18.85 20.30
CA GLU A 9 -28.30 17.51 20.19
C GLU A 9 -27.78 17.18 18.78
N ARG A 10 -28.20 17.95 17.76
CA ARG A 10 -27.71 17.84 16.37
C ARG A 10 -26.58 18.80 16.06
N GLU A 11 -26.22 19.67 17.00
CA GLU A 11 -25.14 20.63 16.84
C GLU A 11 -23.82 20.00 17.31
N ALA A 12 -22.94 19.76 16.34
CA ALA A 12 -21.52 19.47 16.49
C ALA A 12 -21.12 18.18 17.24
N VAL A 13 -21.64 17.02 16.80
CA VAL A 13 -20.76 15.85 16.75
C VAL A 13 -20.02 15.91 15.41
N ASN A 14 -18.76 16.34 15.44
CA ASN A 14 -17.90 16.30 14.27
C ASN A 14 -17.90 14.85 13.76
N PRO A 15 -18.24 14.57 12.49
CA PRO A 15 -18.30 13.20 11.99
C PRO A 15 -16.95 12.46 12.03
N ALA A 16 -15.85 13.15 12.33
CA ALA A 16 -14.56 12.58 12.69
C ALA A 16 -14.53 11.92 14.09
N ASP A 17 -15.30 12.45 15.06
CA ASP A 17 -15.26 12.04 16.47
C ASP A 17 -16.03 10.74 16.75
N ILE A 18 -17.00 10.38 15.90
CA ILE A 18 -17.78 9.13 16.05
C ILE A 18 -16.95 7.87 15.70
N LEU A 19 -15.87 8.04 14.93
CA LEU A 19 -15.09 6.92 14.41
C LEU A 19 -13.88 6.52 15.26
N GLY A 20 -13.56 7.25 16.32
CA GLY A 20 -12.40 6.99 17.18
C GLY A 20 -11.05 6.90 16.44
N ASP A 21 -9.98 6.80 17.23
CA ASP A 21 -8.62 6.46 16.77
C ASP A 21 -8.55 5.00 16.31
N LEU A 22 -9.29 4.64 15.27
CA LEU A 22 -9.08 3.38 14.55
C LEU A 22 -7.81 3.52 13.70
N ASP A 23 -6.67 3.44 14.37
CA ASP A 23 -5.34 3.47 13.79
C ASP A 23 -4.89 2.05 13.44
N GLY A 24 -5.26 1.60 12.24
CA GLY A 24 -4.84 0.31 11.72
C GLY A 24 -5.78 -0.23 10.64
N LEU A 25 -5.21 -0.86 9.60
CA LEU A 25 -6.02 -1.52 8.58
C LEU A 25 -6.85 -2.66 9.19
N ASP A 26 -6.30 -3.40 10.14
CA ASP A 26 -6.98 -4.51 10.80
C ASP A 26 -8.15 -4.03 11.68
N ALA A 27 -7.96 -2.91 12.38
CA ALA A 27 -9.02 -2.26 13.16
C ALA A 27 -10.14 -1.73 12.27
N LEU A 28 -9.80 -1.14 11.12
CA LEU A 28 -10.79 -0.73 10.12
C LEU A 28 -11.51 -1.93 9.49
N ASP A 29 -10.80 -3.02 9.21
CA ASP A 29 -11.38 -4.24 8.63
C ASP A 29 -12.34 -4.92 9.61
N ALA A 30 -11.95 -5.02 10.87
CA ALA A 30 -12.81 -5.49 11.95
C ALA A 30 -14.05 -4.60 12.10
N LYS A 31 -13.89 -3.27 12.04
CA LYS A 31 -15.02 -2.33 12.14
C LYS A 31 -15.96 -2.42 10.92
N ILE A 32 -15.40 -2.55 9.73
CA ILE A 32 -16.18 -2.77 8.50
C ILE A 32 -16.99 -4.06 8.63
N ALA A 33 -16.37 -5.15 9.10
CA ALA A 33 -17.06 -6.43 9.30
C ALA A 33 -18.17 -6.32 10.35
N GLU A 34 -17.91 -5.67 11.49
CA GLU A 34 -18.90 -5.44 12.55
C GLU A 34 -20.11 -4.65 12.03
N VAL A 35 -19.85 -3.54 11.34
CA VAL A 35 -20.91 -2.69 10.77
C VAL A 35 -21.68 -3.45 9.71
N THR A 36 -20.99 -4.22 8.84
CA THR A 36 -21.65 -5.04 7.82
C THR A 36 -22.57 -6.07 8.47
N ALA A 37 -22.10 -6.87 9.42
CA ALA A 37 -22.89 -7.88 10.11
C ALA A 37 -24.06 -7.28 10.93
N ARG A 38 -23.87 -6.08 11.49
CA ARG A 38 -24.95 -5.33 12.17
C ARG A 38 -26.03 -4.92 11.18
N GLU A 39 -25.66 -4.41 10.01
CA GLU A 39 -26.61 -3.96 9.00
C GLU A 39 -27.32 -5.15 8.32
N GLU A 40 -26.63 -6.25 8.05
CA GLU A 40 -27.25 -7.50 7.57
C GLU A 40 -28.31 -8.02 8.55
N ARG A 41 -28.00 -8.11 9.85
CA ARG A 41 -28.98 -8.53 10.87
C ARG A 41 -30.19 -7.62 10.93
N ARG A 42 -30.00 -6.30 10.77
CA ARG A 42 -31.09 -5.32 10.75
C ARG A 42 -31.95 -5.46 9.50
N PHE A 43 -31.32 -5.71 8.35
CA PHE A 43 -32.01 -5.95 7.08
C PHE A 43 -32.84 -7.24 7.13
N VAL A 44 -32.27 -8.35 7.63
CA VAL A 44 -33.00 -9.60 7.86
C VAL A 44 -34.18 -9.39 8.79
N LYS A 45 -34.03 -8.67 9.91
CA LYS A 45 -35.17 -8.35 10.80
C LYS A 45 -36.26 -7.55 10.09
N LEU A 46 -35.88 -6.60 9.23
CA LEU A 46 -36.83 -5.82 8.44
C LEU A 46 -37.61 -6.72 7.45
N LEU A 47 -36.90 -7.59 6.73
CA LEU A 47 -37.52 -8.55 5.83
C LEU A 47 -38.48 -9.50 6.55
N HIS A 48 -38.15 -9.94 7.77
CA HIS A 48 -39.03 -10.73 8.63
C HIS A 48 -40.30 -9.97 9.00
N LYS A 49 -40.17 -8.71 9.40
CA LYS A 49 -41.31 -7.85 9.74
C LYS A 49 -42.23 -7.59 8.54
N LEU A 50 -41.66 -7.49 7.35
CA LEU A 50 -42.38 -7.28 6.10
C LEU A 50 -42.97 -8.59 5.51
N GLY A 51 -42.79 -9.73 6.20
CA GLY A 51 -43.37 -11.01 5.77
C GLY A 51 -42.67 -11.65 4.57
N HIS A 52 -41.47 -11.18 4.19
CA HIS A 52 -40.77 -11.68 3.00
C HIS A 52 -40.25 -13.11 3.14
N PHE A 53 -40.02 -13.62 4.36
CA PHE A 53 -39.56 -15.00 4.58
C PHE A 53 -40.67 -16.06 4.53
N GLY A 54 -41.94 -15.65 4.44
CA GLY A 54 -43.09 -16.55 4.26
C GLY A 54 -43.46 -16.81 2.80
N ARG A 55 -42.72 -16.24 1.84
CA ARG A 55 -42.95 -16.38 0.40
C ARG A 55 -41.69 -16.90 -0.29
N GLN A 56 -41.83 -17.84 -1.22
CA GLN A 56 -40.73 -18.15 -2.15
C GLN A 56 -40.51 -16.93 -3.06
N MET A 57 -39.33 -16.35 -2.97
CA MET A 57 -38.91 -15.20 -3.76
C MET A 57 -37.88 -15.65 -4.79
N LYS A 58 -37.97 -15.12 -6.01
CA LYS A 58 -36.93 -15.37 -7.04
C LYS A 58 -35.65 -14.62 -6.69
N ASN A 59 -34.49 -15.16 -7.07
CA ASN A 59 -33.18 -14.60 -6.72
C ASN A 59 -33.01 -13.13 -7.20
N GLU A 60 -33.55 -12.81 -8.38
CA GLU A 60 -33.54 -11.45 -8.95
C GLU A 60 -34.43 -10.47 -8.16
N GLU A 61 -35.55 -10.95 -7.62
CA GLU A 61 -36.47 -10.16 -6.81
C GLU A 61 -35.88 -9.87 -5.43
N PHE A 62 -35.16 -10.85 -4.86
CA PHE A 62 -34.37 -10.66 -3.65
C PHE A 62 -33.26 -9.61 -3.86
N GLU A 63 -32.49 -9.73 -4.94
CA GLU A 63 -31.44 -8.78 -5.31
C GLU A 63 -31.98 -7.36 -5.48
N ARG A 64 -33.15 -7.21 -6.10
CA ARG A 64 -33.81 -5.90 -6.26
C ARG A 64 -34.22 -5.32 -4.91
N ILE A 65 -34.92 -6.09 -4.07
CA ILE A 65 -35.36 -5.64 -2.73
C ILE A 65 -34.15 -5.32 -1.84
N TYR A 66 -33.08 -6.10 -1.95
CA TYR A 66 -31.81 -5.85 -1.26
C TYR A 66 -31.20 -4.52 -1.69
N ARG A 67 -31.11 -4.24 -3.00
CA ARG A 67 -30.58 -2.97 -3.53
C ARG A 67 -31.46 -1.76 -3.17
N GLU A 68 -32.78 -1.89 -3.26
CA GLU A 68 -33.71 -0.81 -2.92
C GLU A 68 -33.73 -0.52 -1.40
N GLY A 69 -33.73 -1.58 -0.57
CA GLY A 69 -33.69 -1.46 0.89
C GLY A 69 -32.34 -1.01 1.45
N SER A 70 -31.24 -1.36 0.78
CA SER A 70 -29.90 -0.85 1.11
C SER A 70 -29.63 0.55 0.54
N GLY A 71 -30.31 0.95 -0.54
CA GLY A 71 -30.20 2.25 -1.21
C GLY A 71 -30.92 3.42 -0.52
N THR A 72 -32.00 3.16 0.22
CA THR A 72 -32.92 4.19 0.73
C THR A 72 -32.52 4.84 2.05
N ARG A 73 -31.41 4.44 2.69
CA ARG A 73 -30.95 5.00 3.98
C ARG A 73 -29.63 5.77 3.79
N THR A 74 -29.74 6.97 3.25
CA THR A 74 -28.65 7.93 2.97
C THR A 74 -27.64 8.09 4.11
N TRP A 75 -28.08 8.15 5.38
CA TRP A 75 -27.17 8.24 6.53
C TRP A 75 -26.40 6.93 6.83
N ARG A 76 -26.95 5.75 6.51
CA ARG A 76 -26.34 4.45 6.85
C ARG A 76 -25.30 3.98 5.84
N GLN A 77 -25.51 4.29 4.56
CA GLN A 77 -24.46 4.15 3.55
C GLN A 77 -23.27 5.06 3.84
N ASN A 78 -23.49 6.20 4.52
CA ASN A 78 -22.40 7.10 4.86
C ASN A 78 -21.37 6.49 5.81
N GLU A 79 -21.76 5.74 6.85
CA GLU A 79 -20.78 5.14 7.80
C GLU A 79 -19.92 4.05 7.12
N LEU A 80 -20.56 3.06 6.47
CA LEU A 80 -19.85 1.98 5.79
C LEU A 80 -19.01 2.50 4.61
N SER A 81 -19.54 3.46 3.83
CA SER A 81 -18.80 4.06 2.71
C SER A 81 -17.62 4.90 3.21
N ARG A 82 -17.77 5.63 4.32
CA ARG A 82 -16.66 6.37 4.96
C ARG A 82 -15.58 5.42 5.47
N LEU A 83 -15.96 4.31 6.12
CA LEU A 83 -15.01 3.29 6.58
C LEU A 83 -14.24 2.66 5.40
N LYS A 84 -14.94 2.28 4.33
CA LYS A 84 -14.31 1.75 3.10
C LYS A 84 -13.40 2.76 2.42
N ALA A 85 -13.79 4.04 2.37
CA ALA A 85 -12.97 5.12 1.83
C ALA A 85 -11.72 5.37 2.69
N ARG A 86 -11.86 5.43 4.02
CA ARG A 86 -10.75 5.54 4.98
C ARG A 86 -9.78 4.37 4.85
N ARG A 87 -10.29 3.14 4.77
CA ARG A 87 -9.48 1.93 4.50
C ARG A 87 -8.70 2.03 3.19
N THR A 88 -9.37 2.42 2.11
CA THR A 88 -8.74 2.57 0.79
C THR A 88 -7.64 3.62 0.82
N SER A 89 -7.89 4.76 1.45
CA SER A 89 -6.91 5.83 1.64
C SER A 89 -5.71 5.37 2.47
N GLN A 90 -5.95 4.69 3.61
CA GLN A 90 -4.88 4.16 4.45
C GLN A 90 -4.05 3.09 3.72
N TYR A 91 -4.70 2.21 2.96
CA TYR A 91 -4.02 1.21 2.15
C TYR A 91 -3.15 1.87 1.06
N ALA A 92 -3.71 2.85 0.33
CA ALA A 92 -2.96 3.63 -0.65
C ALA A 92 -1.76 4.34 -0.02
N GLY A 93 -1.94 4.93 1.17
CA GLY A 93 -0.87 5.55 1.95
C GLY A 93 0.22 4.56 2.38
N ARG A 94 -0.15 3.35 2.85
CA ARG A 94 0.81 2.29 3.16
C ARG A 94 1.57 1.83 1.92
N ARG A 95 0.88 1.60 0.80
CA ARG A 95 1.49 1.21 -0.48
C ARG A 95 2.43 2.29 -1.01
N ALA A 96 2.07 3.56 -0.89
CA ALA A 96 2.91 4.68 -1.30
C ALA A 96 4.19 4.77 -0.44
N ARG A 97 4.07 4.58 0.89
CA ARG A 97 5.23 4.52 1.80
C ARG A 97 6.13 3.33 1.50
N ASP A 98 5.57 2.13 1.31
CA ASP A 98 6.34 0.93 0.95
C ASP A 98 7.04 1.10 -0.40
N ALA A 99 6.36 1.63 -1.41
CA ALA A 99 6.96 1.94 -2.71
C ALA A 99 8.08 3.00 -2.58
N GLY A 100 7.87 4.03 -1.76
CA GLY A 100 8.88 5.05 -1.46
C GLY A 100 10.12 4.45 -0.79
N ARG A 101 9.92 3.60 0.22
CA ARG A 101 10.99 2.86 0.91
C ARG A 101 11.80 2.01 -0.07
N LYS A 102 11.12 1.23 -0.91
CA LYS A 102 11.77 0.41 -1.95
C LYS A 102 12.51 1.26 -2.96
N ALA A 103 11.92 2.36 -3.43
CA ALA A 103 12.58 3.25 -4.39
C ALA A 103 13.87 3.87 -3.80
N LEU A 104 13.88 4.22 -2.52
CA LEU A 104 15.07 4.71 -1.82
C LEU A 104 16.16 3.64 -1.73
N LEU A 105 15.81 2.43 -1.29
CA LEU A 105 16.77 1.32 -1.21
C LEU A 105 17.31 0.92 -2.59
N GLY A 106 16.47 0.92 -3.63
CA GLY A 106 16.92 0.72 -4.99
C GLY A 106 17.87 1.83 -5.46
N GLY A 107 17.61 3.08 -5.08
CA GLY A 107 18.51 4.21 -5.38
C GLY A 107 19.86 4.07 -4.70
N PHE A 108 19.87 3.63 -3.44
CA PHE A 108 21.07 3.30 -2.68
C PHE A 108 21.90 2.22 -3.39
N VAL A 109 21.30 1.08 -3.74
CA VAL A 109 22.01 0.00 -4.45
C VAL A 109 22.59 0.47 -5.77
N VAL A 110 21.84 1.25 -6.55
CA VAL A 110 22.34 1.81 -7.82
C VAL A 110 23.56 2.70 -7.59
N ALA A 111 23.53 3.57 -6.57
CA ALA A 111 24.66 4.43 -6.24
C ALA A 111 25.87 3.59 -5.83
N GLN A 112 25.67 2.60 -4.97
CA GLN A 112 26.74 1.73 -4.48
C GLN A 112 27.38 0.91 -5.60
N CYS A 113 26.57 0.23 -6.39
CA CYS A 113 27.04 -0.55 -7.54
C CYS A 113 27.82 0.30 -8.55
N ARG A 114 27.45 1.58 -8.71
CA ARG A 114 28.16 2.51 -9.60
C ARG A 114 29.52 2.93 -9.04
N HIS A 115 29.62 3.15 -7.72
CA HIS A 115 30.88 3.49 -7.06
C HIS A 115 31.79 2.27 -6.87
N LYS A 116 31.19 1.08 -6.74
CA LYS A 116 31.83 -0.20 -6.44
C LYS A 116 31.39 -1.29 -7.44
N PRO A 117 31.91 -1.28 -8.68
CA PRO A 117 31.53 -2.26 -9.71
C PRO A 117 31.75 -3.73 -9.31
N GLU A 118 32.70 -3.99 -8.42
CA GLU A 118 32.96 -5.32 -7.84
C GLU A 118 31.85 -5.81 -6.90
N VAL A 119 31.14 -4.89 -6.22
CA VAL A 119 29.94 -5.21 -5.45
C VAL A 119 28.80 -5.54 -6.42
N HIS A 120 28.67 -4.78 -7.50
CA HIS A 120 27.70 -5.09 -8.56
C HIS A 120 27.90 -6.47 -9.15
N ALA A 121 29.13 -6.83 -9.54
CA ALA A 121 29.44 -8.12 -10.14
C ALA A 121 29.07 -9.30 -9.22
N ARG A 122 29.21 -9.13 -7.90
CA ARG A 122 28.82 -10.13 -6.89
C ARG A 122 27.32 -10.22 -6.67
N LEU A 123 26.62 -9.09 -6.66
CA LEU A 123 25.18 -9.04 -6.37
C LEU A 123 24.30 -9.31 -7.61
N ALA A 124 24.77 -9.01 -8.82
CA ALA A 124 23.97 -9.11 -10.04
C ALA A 124 23.41 -10.53 -10.32
N PRO A 125 24.17 -11.64 -10.12
CA PRO A 125 23.63 -12.99 -10.23
C PRO A 125 22.48 -13.25 -9.26
N ASP A 126 22.63 -12.82 -8.01
CA ASP A 126 21.61 -12.99 -6.97
C ASP A 126 20.34 -12.20 -7.26
N ILE A 127 20.49 -10.94 -7.71
CA ILE A 127 19.36 -10.10 -8.12
C ILE A 127 18.60 -10.80 -9.26
N ARG A 128 19.31 -11.33 -10.25
CA ARG A 128 18.70 -12.04 -11.38
C ARG A 128 17.93 -13.27 -10.91
N GLU A 129 18.55 -14.10 -10.07
CA GLU A 129 17.95 -15.32 -9.52
C GLU A 129 16.68 -15.02 -8.72
N TRP A 130 16.76 -14.06 -7.79
CA TRP A 130 15.64 -13.67 -6.95
C TRP A 130 14.45 -13.18 -7.77
N MET A 131 14.66 -12.40 -8.84
CA MET A 131 13.58 -11.96 -9.72
C MET A 131 12.87 -13.13 -10.42
N LEU A 132 13.59 -14.22 -10.71
CA LEU A 132 13.03 -15.43 -11.31
C LEU A 132 12.25 -16.29 -10.31
N THR A 133 12.48 -16.15 -9.01
CA THR A 133 11.70 -16.85 -7.96
C THR A 133 10.29 -16.28 -7.74
N HIS A 134 9.88 -15.29 -8.54
CA HIS A 134 8.54 -14.73 -8.47
C HIS A 134 7.46 -15.81 -8.71
N ARG A 135 6.38 -15.79 -7.93
CA ARG A 135 5.28 -16.78 -7.99
C ARG A 135 4.73 -16.97 -9.42
N ASP A 136 4.68 -15.87 -10.17
CA ASP A 136 4.36 -15.87 -11.59
C ASP A 136 5.67 -15.77 -12.39
N ALA A 137 6.00 -16.84 -13.13
CA ALA A 137 7.20 -16.93 -13.97
C ALA A 137 7.23 -15.90 -15.10
N GLY A 138 6.07 -15.53 -15.66
CA GLY A 138 5.96 -14.49 -16.67
C GLY A 138 6.29 -13.11 -16.12
N VAL A 139 5.88 -12.83 -14.87
CA VAL A 139 6.28 -11.62 -14.15
C VAL A 139 7.77 -11.64 -13.82
N GLY A 140 8.32 -12.78 -13.38
CA GLY A 140 9.75 -12.91 -13.10
C GLY A 140 10.62 -12.57 -14.31
N LYS A 141 10.32 -13.13 -15.48
CA LYS A 141 11.01 -12.80 -16.74
C LYS A 141 10.91 -11.31 -17.11
N LYS A 142 9.73 -10.69 -16.93
CA LYS A 142 9.54 -9.26 -17.17
C LYS A 142 10.35 -8.39 -16.22
N ASN A 143 10.48 -8.79 -14.96
CA ASN A 143 11.28 -8.08 -13.97
C ASN A 143 12.77 -8.12 -14.31
N VAL A 144 13.28 -9.30 -14.71
CA VAL A 144 14.66 -9.43 -15.21
C VAL A 144 14.87 -8.54 -16.43
N ALA A 145 13.99 -8.61 -17.42
CA ALA A 145 14.08 -7.77 -18.62
C ALA A 145 14.06 -6.27 -18.30
N ALA A 146 13.28 -5.85 -17.29
CA ALA A 146 13.25 -4.46 -16.85
C ALA A 146 14.59 -4.00 -16.25
N LEU A 147 15.37 -4.91 -15.67
CA LEU A 147 16.66 -4.64 -15.02
C LEU A 147 17.87 -5.04 -15.85
N GLU A 148 17.71 -5.71 -16.99
CA GLU A 148 18.80 -6.32 -17.77
C GLU A 148 19.95 -5.35 -18.05
N GLY A 149 19.63 -4.11 -18.42
CA GLY A 149 20.66 -3.09 -18.66
C GLY A 149 21.48 -2.74 -17.41
N PHE A 150 20.87 -2.75 -16.23
CA PHE A 150 21.58 -2.58 -14.96
C PHE A 150 22.32 -3.85 -14.55
N LEU A 151 21.75 -5.03 -14.78
CA LEU A 151 22.41 -6.30 -14.46
C LEU A 151 23.68 -6.52 -15.29
N ALA A 152 23.71 -5.98 -16.51
CA ALA A 152 24.88 -6.03 -17.39
C ALA A 152 25.93 -4.94 -17.06
N ASP A 153 25.48 -3.75 -16.64
CA ASP A 153 26.36 -2.61 -16.40
C ASP A 153 25.89 -1.76 -15.20
N PRO A 154 26.70 -1.62 -14.13
CA PRO A 154 26.35 -0.76 -13.00
C PRO A 154 26.21 0.73 -13.38
N ALA A 155 26.80 1.17 -14.49
CA ALA A 155 26.68 2.53 -15.01
C ALA A 155 25.42 2.76 -15.88
N HIS A 156 24.46 1.83 -15.86
CA HIS A 156 23.26 1.90 -16.70
C HIS A 156 22.50 3.23 -16.57
N LYS A 157 22.53 4.02 -17.65
CA LYS A 157 22.02 5.40 -17.68
C LYS A 157 20.53 5.51 -17.35
N ALA A 158 19.71 4.49 -17.62
CA ALA A 158 18.26 4.57 -17.35
C ALA A 158 17.91 4.60 -15.84
N LEU A 159 18.86 4.20 -14.98
CA LEU A 159 18.73 4.32 -13.52
C LEU A 159 19.48 5.54 -12.96
N ALA A 160 20.60 5.92 -13.60
CA ALA A 160 21.49 6.98 -13.15
C ALA A 160 21.12 8.40 -13.61
N ALA A 161 20.50 8.57 -14.79
CA ALA A 161 20.23 9.89 -15.33
C ALA A 161 19.00 10.56 -14.66
N PRO A 162 19.03 11.89 -14.43
CA PRO A 162 17.83 12.64 -14.09
C PRO A 162 16.83 12.42 -15.22
N ALA A 163 15.64 11.97 -14.84
CA ALA A 163 14.67 11.39 -15.75
C ALA A 163 14.47 12.26 -17.00
N SER A 164 14.47 11.63 -18.18
CA SER A 164 13.87 12.22 -19.37
C SER A 164 12.53 12.88 -18.99
N ASN A 165 12.19 14.01 -19.60
CA ASN A 165 10.98 14.78 -19.26
C ASN A 165 9.67 13.99 -19.45
N SER A 166 9.72 12.77 -20.02
CA SER A 166 8.55 11.93 -20.19
C SER A 166 8.08 11.28 -18.87
N ARG A 167 6.77 11.34 -18.63
CA ARG A 167 6.11 10.62 -17.53
C ARG A 167 6.37 9.10 -17.59
N LYS A 168 6.50 8.55 -18.80
CA LYS A 168 6.79 7.13 -19.02
C LYS A 168 8.15 6.74 -18.45
N ALA A 169 9.21 7.48 -18.79
CA ALA A 169 10.57 7.21 -18.29
C ALA A 169 10.64 7.31 -16.75
N ARG A 170 9.95 8.29 -16.14
CA ARG A 170 9.88 8.42 -14.68
C ARG A 170 9.22 7.21 -14.02
N LYS A 171 8.11 6.72 -14.57
CA LYS A 171 7.42 5.52 -14.08
C LYS A 171 8.31 4.29 -14.18
N GLU A 172 8.97 4.12 -15.31
CA GLU A 172 9.82 2.96 -15.58
C GLU A 172 11.05 2.94 -14.68
N ARG A 173 11.73 4.08 -14.51
CA ARG A 173 12.81 4.23 -13.53
C ARG A 173 12.33 3.91 -12.11
N THR A 174 11.21 4.49 -11.70
CA THR A 174 10.66 4.24 -10.36
C THR A 174 10.33 2.76 -10.15
N HIS A 175 9.76 2.10 -11.16
CA HIS A 175 9.48 0.68 -11.12
C HIS A 175 10.76 -0.15 -10.93
N ARG A 176 11.82 0.12 -11.69
CA ARG A 176 13.12 -0.55 -11.53
C ARG A 176 13.72 -0.36 -10.14
N LEU A 177 13.68 0.86 -9.60
CA LEU A 177 14.15 1.13 -8.24
C LEU A 177 13.33 0.38 -7.20
N ILE A 178 12.01 0.28 -7.39
CA ILE A 178 11.14 -0.51 -6.51
C ILE A 178 11.49 -2.00 -6.55
N LEU A 179 11.81 -2.54 -7.73
CA LEU A 179 12.26 -3.93 -7.86
C LEU A 179 13.55 -4.18 -7.07
N LEU A 180 14.56 -3.32 -7.26
CA LEU A 180 15.83 -3.42 -6.52
C LEU A 180 15.62 -3.26 -5.01
N GLY A 181 14.83 -2.29 -4.57
CA GLY A 181 14.54 -2.14 -3.14
C GLY A 181 13.73 -3.28 -2.55
N ALA A 182 12.86 -3.92 -3.33
CA ALA A 182 12.17 -5.13 -2.89
C ALA A 182 13.14 -6.29 -2.68
N TRP A 183 14.12 -6.44 -3.58
CA TRP A 183 15.22 -7.39 -3.42
C TRP A 183 16.05 -7.10 -2.17
N VAL A 184 16.40 -5.84 -1.90
CA VAL A 184 17.14 -5.46 -0.67
C VAL A 184 16.39 -5.90 0.58
N LEU A 185 15.09 -5.57 0.67
CA LEU A 185 14.28 -5.95 1.83
C LEU A 185 14.20 -7.47 2.01
N ALA A 186 14.20 -8.24 0.92
CA ALA A 186 14.11 -9.69 0.97
C ALA A 186 15.46 -10.36 1.30
N ARG A 187 16.59 -9.75 0.92
CA ARG A 187 17.90 -10.41 0.96
C ARG A 187 18.86 -9.91 2.01
N ARG A 188 18.69 -8.69 2.54
CA ARG A 188 19.64 -8.05 3.47
C ARG A 188 19.95 -8.89 4.73
N GLU A 189 19.02 -9.73 5.17
CA GLU A 189 19.17 -10.59 6.36
C GLU A 189 19.87 -11.92 6.03
N THR A 190 19.88 -12.31 4.75
CA THR A 190 20.46 -13.59 4.28
C THR A 190 21.77 -13.42 3.52
N LEU A 191 22.00 -12.26 2.92
CA LEU A 191 23.21 -11.92 2.17
C LEU A 191 24.06 -10.99 3.02
N LYS A 192 25.08 -11.54 3.67
CA LYS A 192 25.97 -10.80 4.56
C LYS A 192 26.52 -9.53 3.91
N GLU A 193 27.04 -9.64 2.68
CA GLU A 193 27.59 -8.49 1.95
C GLU A 193 26.58 -7.34 1.78
N LEU A 194 25.31 -7.67 1.50
CA LEU A 194 24.25 -6.66 1.37
C LEU A 194 23.84 -6.10 2.74
N GLY A 195 23.82 -6.93 3.77
CA GLY A 195 23.58 -6.52 5.15
C GLY A 195 24.62 -5.52 5.64
N ASP A 196 25.90 -5.84 5.45
CA ASP A 196 27.04 -4.99 5.81
C ASP A 196 26.97 -3.65 5.05
N LEU A 197 26.74 -3.69 3.73
CA LEU A 197 26.58 -2.49 2.91
C LEU A 197 25.46 -1.57 3.42
N VAL A 198 24.30 -2.13 3.76
CA VAL A 198 23.16 -1.38 4.30
C VAL A 198 23.47 -0.81 5.69
N ALA A 199 24.11 -1.58 6.56
CA ALA A 199 24.44 -1.14 7.91
C ALA A 199 25.44 0.02 7.92
N ASP A 200 26.47 -0.06 7.07
CA ASP A 200 27.60 0.87 7.08
C ASP A 200 27.31 2.15 6.30
N GLU A 201 26.59 2.05 5.18
CA GLU A 201 26.57 3.15 4.19
C GLU A 201 25.20 3.78 3.96
N LEU A 202 24.11 3.12 4.37
CA LEU A 202 22.77 3.66 4.12
C LEU A 202 22.56 4.99 4.84
N ALA A 203 23.03 5.13 6.08
CA ALA A 203 22.89 6.37 6.83
C ALA A 203 23.56 7.57 6.12
N GLY A 204 24.82 7.38 5.68
CA GLY A 204 25.56 8.41 4.93
C GLY A 204 24.91 8.73 3.58
N PHE A 205 24.37 7.73 2.89
CA PHE A 205 23.61 7.96 1.65
C PHE A 205 22.37 8.84 1.87
N LEU A 206 21.64 8.63 2.96
CA LEU A 206 20.42 9.41 3.27
C LEU A 206 20.74 10.86 3.64
N GLU A 207 21.94 11.14 4.15
CA GLU A 207 22.38 12.49 4.52
C GLU A 207 22.73 13.36 3.32
N GLN A 208 22.99 12.75 2.16
CA GLN A 208 23.30 13.46 0.92
C GLN A 208 22.06 14.08 0.24
N GLY A 209 20.85 13.82 0.74
CA GLY A 209 19.60 14.30 0.13
C GLY A 209 18.96 15.47 0.88
N GLU A 210 18.34 16.41 0.14
CA GLU A 210 17.53 17.53 0.67
C GLU A 210 16.35 17.10 1.56
N ARG A 211 16.06 15.78 1.62
CA ARG A 211 14.94 15.19 2.36
C ARG A 211 15.39 14.14 3.37
N ALA A 212 16.61 14.27 3.91
CA ALA A 212 17.23 13.32 4.82
C ALA A 212 16.29 12.88 5.96
N GLU A 213 15.68 13.82 6.69
CA GLU A 213 14.77 13.50 7.81
C GLU A 213 13.56 12.66 7.39
N ARG A 214 12.92 13.01 6.27
CA ARG A 214 11.79 12.24 5.74
C ARG A 214 12.23 10.85 5.27
N GLN A 215 13.40 10.74 4.67
CA GLN A 215 13.93 9.47 4.18
C GLN A 215 14.37 8.55 5.33
N LYS A 216 15.00 9.10 6.38
CA LYS A 216 15.31 8.42 7.63
C LYS A 216 14.02 7.90 8.29
N SER A 217 12.97 8.71 8.38
CA SER A 217 11.66 8.28 8.89
C SER A 217 11.05 7.12 8.10
N LEU A 218 11.17 7.11 6.76
CA LEU A 218 10.69 6.01 5.91
C LEU A 218 11.49 4.70 6.07
N LEU A 219 12.73 4.79 6.56
CA LEU A 219 13.66 3.68 6.68
C LEU A 219 13.99 3.32 8.13
N LYS A 220 13.23 3.84 9.11
CA LYS A 220 13.47 3.58 10.53
C LYS A 220 13.59 2.08 10.84
N ASP A 221 12.62 1.28 10.39
CA ASP A 221 12.60 -0.17 10.56
C ASP A 221 13.74 -0.90 9.82
N VAL A 222 14.38 -0.24 8.85
CA VAL A 222 15.51 -0.78 8.08
C VAL A 222 16.84 -0.46 8.74
N LEU A 223 16.95 0.69 9.40
CA LEU A 223 18.16 1.15 10.06
C LEU A 223 18.37 0.56 11.45
N GLY A 224 17.38 -0.15 12.01
CA GLY A 224 17.48 -0.79 13.32
C GLY A 224 17.66 0.18 14.50
N LYS A 225 17.32 1.47 14.31
CA LYS A 225 17.43 2.55 15.30
C LYS A 225 16.07 3.11 15.69
#